data_AF-A0A515KLE2-F1
#
_entry.id   AF-A0A515KLE2-F1
#
_cell.length_a   1.000
_cell.length_b   1.000
_cell.length_c   1.000
_cell.angle_alpha   90.00
_cell.angle_beta   90.00
_cell.angle_gamma   90.00
#
_symmetry.space_group_name_H-M   'P 1'
#
loop_
_entity.id
_entity.type
_entity.pdbx_description
1 polymer ?
#
loop_
_entity_poly.entity_id
_entity_poly.type
_entity_poly.pdbx_seq_one_letter_code
_entity_poly.pdbx_strand_id
1 'polypeptide(L)'
;MSKKLTVVQSDIAPATSKLPSFKAYNDLADTLDALAYRYKILEGHVEIFEKHPTGIKRSYDHLPWIEENLAEFDKGAAKRIAEANAQSDAFNIEILRDEDGLKKSWIAAKVGELVGSFPQANVANPEIYVPMLINEIMAEGCHDMVILEMTVRSLRQSSKFIPSISEVLKELRKVSDEWGQRYDALEYIEGQADELRQLIAEAKLLRQQEEERRAAEKPKQEEQRQAALLADEQRLAREAERKLPIKVGDRVFDSTWGSTGTVAEIVSAGGDFLIDMCCIYLDAPFLFYDDDNHDPRTTIAPLDDLQKLIKGDRGFEPDGTKENRKL
;
A
#
# COMPACT_ATOMS: atom_id res chain seq x y z
N MET A 1 20.41 78.31 -7.57
CA MET A 1 19.15 78.35 -6.78
C MET A 1 19.03 77.04 -6.03
N SER A 2 19.30 77.04 -4.73
CA SER A 2 19.25 75.84 -3.90
C SER A 2 17.79 75.56 -3.51
N LYS A 3 17.15 74.59 -4.19
CA LYS A 3 15.80 74.14 -3.80
C LYS A 3 15.93 73.44 -2.45
N LYS A 4 15.38 74.03 -1.39
CA LYS A 4 15.18 73.35 -0.11
C LYS A 4 14.29 72.13 -0.39
N LEU A 5 14.86 70.93 -0.29
CA LEU A 5 14.12 69.69 -0.20
C LEU A 5 13.28 69.77 1.07
N THR A 6 12.01 70.10 0.92
CA THR A 6 11.01 69.94 1.97
C THR A 6 10.89 68.43 2.18
N VAL A 7 11.48 67.94 3.27
CA VAL A 7 11.26 66.56 3.72
C VAL A 7 9.79 66.49 4.10
N VAL A 8 8.97 66.02 3.17
CA VAL A 8 7.61 65.60 3.47
C VAL A 8 7.77 64.53 4.55
N GLN A 9 7.27 64.79 5.75
CA GLN A 9 7.07 63.76 6.76
C GLN A 9 6.01 62.80 6.19
N SER A 10 6.43 61.92 5.28
CA SER A 10 5.64 60.77 4.86
C SER A 10 5.35 59.97 6.12
N ASP A 11 4.09 59.57 6.32
CA ASP A 11 3.65 58.69 7.40
C ASP A 11 4.72 57.62 7.65
N ILE A 12 5.48 57.88 8.71
CA ILE A 12 6.83 57.35 8.87
C ILE A 12 6.68 55.85 9.04
N ALA A 13 7.45 55.10 8.24
CA ALA A 13 7.58 53.65 8.38
C ALA A 13 7.63 53.29 9.87
N PRO A 14 6.85 52.30 10.34
CA PRO A 14 6.69 52.04 11.75
C PRO A 14 8.07 51.95 12.43
N ALA A 15 8.18 52.52 13.63
CA ALA A 15 9.43 52.55 14.37
C ALA A 15 10.08 51.16 14.33
N THR A 16 11.34 51.11 13.92
CA THR A 16 12.10 49.88 13.67
C THR A 16 12.12 48.92 14.86
N SER A 17 11.82 49.42 16.06
CA SER A 17 11.66 48.64 17.29
C SER A 17 10.48 47.65 17.28
N LYS A 18 9.50 47.81 16.38
CA LYS A 18 8.37 46.88 16.25
C LYS A 18 8.62 45.73 15.26
N LEU A 19 9.73 45.75 14.53
CA LEU A 19 10.03 44.74 13.53
C LEU A 19 10.79 43.56 14.16
N PRO A 20 10.50 42.32 13.73
CA PRO A 20 11.26 41.16 14.14
C PRO A 20 12.74 41.31 13.77
N SER A 21 13.62 40.83 14.65
CA SER A 21 15.07 40.82 14.39
C SER A 21 15.44 39.80 13.29
N PHE A 22 16.59 39.96 12.62
CA PHE A 22 17.07 38.96 11.66
C PHE A 22 17.23 37.56 12.24
N LYS A 23 17.54 37.48 13.54
CA LYS A 23 17.57 36.21 14.24
C LYS A 23 16.19 35.54 14.24
N ALA A 24 15.12 36.30 14.45
CA ALA A 24 13.76 35.76 14.45
C ALA A 24 13.36 35.17 13.09
N TYR A 25 13.77 35.78 11.96
CA TYR A 25 13.52 35.21 10.63
C TYR A 25 14.22 33.87 10.45
N ASN A 26 15.47 33.76 10.90
CA ASN A 26 16.23 32.52 10.84
C ASN A 26 15.63 31.44 11.77
N ASP A 27 15.29 31.82 13.00
CA ASP A 27 14.67 30.91 13.97
C ASP A 27 13.33 30.36 13.44
N LEU A 28 12.53 31.20 12.75
CA LEU A 28 11.30 30.76 12.08
C LEU A 28 11.59 29.82 10.91
N ALA A 29 12.55 30.17 10.04
CA ALA A 29 12.92 29.33 8.91
C ALA A 29 13.41 27.95 9.38
N ASP A 30 14.27 27.89 10.41
CA ASP A 30 14.77 26.63 10.98
C ASP A 30 13.64 25.77 11.57
N THR A 31 12.68 26.41 12.25
CA THR A 31 11.51 25.72 12.82
C THR A 31 10.61 25.16 11.72
N LEU A 32 10.32 25.95 10.69
CA LEU A 32 9.50 25.52 9.56
C LEU A 32 10.20 24.48 8.69
N ASP A 33 11.51 24.56 8.49
CA ASP A 33 12.28 23.54 7.77
C ASP A 33 12.23 22.18 8.49
N ALA A 34 12.31 22.19 9.82
CA ALA A 34 12.13 20.99 10.62
C ALA A 34 10.72 20.40 10.50
N LEU A 35 9.68 21.25 10.41
CA LEU A 35 8.30 20.82 10.18
C LEU A 35 8.12 20.28 8.75
N ALA A 36 8.60 20.99 7.73
CA ALA A 36 8.54 20.56 6.33
C ALA A 36 9.24 19.21 6.10
N TYR A 37 10.40 19.00 6.71
CA TYR A 37 11.07 17.70 6.67
C TYR A 37 10.19 16.58 7.27
N ARG A 38 9.54 16.83 8.41
CA ARG A 38 8.65 15.85 9.04
C ARG A 38 7.38 15.63 8.24
N TYR A 39 6.80 16.68 7.69
CA TYR A 39 5.65 16.61 6.79
C TYR A 39 5.95 15.67 5.61
N LYS A 40 7.10 15.82 4.95
CA LYS A 40 7.50 14.94 3.83
C LYS A 40 7.67 13.48 4.22
N ILE A 41 8.13 13.20 5.45
CA ILE A 41 8.19 11.82 5.97
C ILE A 41 6.77 11.26 6.15
N LEU A 42 5.86 12.02 6.77
CA LEU A 42 4.48 11.60 7.00
C LEU A 42 3.73 11.40 5.67
N GLU A 43 3.81 12.35 4.74
CA GLU A 43 3.24 12.25 3.39
C GLU A 43 3.75 10.99 2.67
N GLY A 44 5.06 10.71 2.72
CA GLY A 44 5.63 9.49 2.15
C GLY A 44 5.08 8.21 2.78
N HIS A 45 4.76 8.22 4.08
CA HIS A 45 4.11 7.08 4.73
C HIS A 45 2.66 6.91 4.30
N VAL A 46 1.89 8.01 4.20
CA VAL A 46 0.51 7.99 3.69
C VAL A 46 0.48 7.43 2.27
N GLU A 47 1.36 7.89 1.39
CA GLU A 47 1.46 7.38 0.01
C GLU A 47 1.74 5.86 -0.05
N ILE A 48 2.52 5.32 0.89
CA ILE A 48 2.79 3.88 0.97
C ILE A 48 1.50 3.09 1.24
N PHE A 49 0.61 3.62 2.09
CA PHE A 49 -0.70 3.00 2.34
C PHE A 49 -1.62 3.13 1.12
N GLU A 50 -1.69 4.32 0.51
CA GLU A 50 -2.58 4.57 -0.64
C GLU A 50 -2.22 3.77 -1.89
N LYS A 51 -0.93 3.62 -2.20
CA LYS A 51 -0.45 2.86 -3.37
C LYS A 51 -0.66 1.35 -3.22
N HIS A 52 -0.92 0.88 -2.01
CA HIS A 52 -0.99 -0.55 -1.68
C HIS A 52 -2.24 -0.93 -0.87
N PRO A 53 -3.46 -0.67 -1.38
CA PRO A 53 -4.70 -0.95 -0.65
C PRO A 53 -4.94 -2.46 -0.47
N THR A 54 -4.47 -3.29 -1.40
CA THR A 54 -4.42 -4.76 -1.26
C THR A 54 -3.07 -5.27 -0.75
N GLY A 55 -2.06 -4.39 -0.77
CA GLY A 55 -0.69 -4.63 -0.34
C GLY A 55 -0.46 -4.33 1.14
N ILE A 56 -1.53 -4.20 1.94
CA ILE A 56 -1.46 -4.09 3.41
C ILE A 56 -0.59 -5.23 4.00
N LYS A 57 -0.55 -6.40 3.33
CA LYS A 57 0.37 -7.49 3.68
C LYS A 57 1.86 -7.13 3.63
N ARG A 58 2.30 -6.29 2.67
CA ARG A 58 3.68 -5.80 2.59
C ARG A 58 3.90 -4.57 3.47
N SER A 59 2.88 -3.74 3.71
CA SER A 59 3.01 -2.60 4.62
C SER A 59 3.15 -3.01 6.09
N TYR A 60 2.71 -4.21 6.48
CA TYR A 60 2.91 -4.74 7.84
C TYR A 60 4.37 -4.81 8.27
N ASP A 61 5.28 -5.12 7.35
CA ASP A 61 6.71 -5.22 7.66
C ASP A 61 7.30 -3.83 7.97
N HIS A 62 6.68 -2.77 7.44
CA HIS A 62 7.08 -1.38 7.67
C HIS A 62 6.33 -0.73 8.84
N LEU A 63 5.24 -1.31 9.33
CA LEU A 63 4.39 -0.72 10.35
C LEU A 63 5.17 -0.28 11.61
N PRO A 64 6.09 -1.08 12.19
CA PRO A 64 6.84 -0.64 13.37
C PRO A 64 7.68 0.63 13.12
N TRP A 65 8.27 0.76 11.92
CA TRP A 65 9.05 1.93 11.54
C TRP A 65 8.15 3.16 11.34
N ILE A 66 6.97 2.99 10.75
CA ILE A 66 5.99 4.09 10.58
C ILE A 66 5.51 4.57 11.96
N GLU A 67 5.20 3.64 12.87
CA GLU A 67 4.77 3.97 14.24
C GLU A 67 5.87 4.69 15.02
N GLU A 68 7.13 4.28 14.86
CA GLU A 68 8.26 4.96 15.48
C GLU A 68 8.39 6.42 15.00
N ASN A 69 8.28 6.66 13.70
CA ASN A 69 8.34 8.01 13.13
C ASN A 69 7.18 8.89 13.61
N LEU A 70 5.96 8.34 13.63
CA LEU A 70 4.78 9.05 14.13
C LEU A 70 4.90 9.35 15.64
N ALA A 71 5.39 8.40 16.43
CA ALA A 71 5.63 8.63 17.86
C ALA A 71 6.76 9.66 18.10
N GLU A 72 7.78 9.69 17.24
CA GLU A 72 8.83 10.71 17.28
C GLU A 72 8.28 12.11 16.94
N PHE A 73 7.40 12.19 15.95
CA PHE A 73 6.64 13.40 15.65
C PHE A 73 5.84 13.87 16.88
N ASP A 74 5.05 12.98 17.48
CA ASP A 74 4.19 13.29 18.63
C ASP A 74 4.95 13.83 19.85
N LYS A 75 6.19 13.36 20.09
CA LYS A 75 7.02 13.79 21.23
C LYS A 75 7.34 15.29 21.28
N GLY A 76 7.15 16.02 20.18
CA GLY A 76 7.47 17.45 20.12
C GLY A 76 6.68 18.28 19.12
N ALA A 77 5.81 17.66 18.31
CA ALA A 77 5.04 18.35 17.27
C ALA A 77 4.25 19.53 17.82
N ALA A 78 3.40 19.31 18.84
CA ALA A 78 2.54 20.35 19.40
C ALA A 78 3.34 21.57 19.87
N LYS A 79 4.50 21.35 20.50
CA LYS A 79 5.38 22.44 20.93
C LYS A 79 5.97 23.20 19.74
N ARG A 80 6.49 22.51 18.72
CA ARG A 80 7.08 23.14 17.54
C ARG A 80 6.04 23.89 16.70
N ILE A 81 4.85 23.33 16.56
CA ILE A 81 3.73 23.96 15.84
C ILE A 81 3.30 25.22 16.60
N ALA A 82 3.16 25.16 17.93
CA ALA A 82 2.86 26.34 18.73
C ALA A 82 3.97 27.40 18.64
N GLU A 83 5.24 27.00 18.65
CA GLU A 83 6.38 27.91 18.46
C GLU A 83 6.36 28.55 17.07
N ALA A 84 6.13 27.77 16.01
CA ALA A 84 6.04 28.26 14.63
C ALA A 84 4.87 29.21 14.42
N ASN A 85 3.68 28.90 14.97
CA ASN A 85 2.52 29.77 14.94
C ASN A 85 2.78 31.08 15.68
N ALA A 86 3.32 31.01 16.91
CA ALA A 86 3.64 32.21 17.68
C ALA A 86 4.70 33.09 16.99
N GLN A 87 5.69 32.47 16.34
CA GLN A 87 6.67 33.19 15.53
C GLN A 87 5.99 33.82 14.31
N SER A 88 5.23 33.06 13.52
CA SER A 88 4.51 33.53 12.34
C SER A 88 3.58 34.71 12.66
N ASP A 89 2.82 34.61 13.75
CA ASP A 89 1.94 35.67 14.24
C ASP A 89 2.71 36.95 14.58
N ALA A 90 3.95 36.83 15.09
CA ALA A 90 4.80 37.99 15.34
C ALA A 90 5.25 38.71 14.05
N PHE A 91 5.22 38.02 12.90
CA PHE A 91 5.43 38.63 11.57
C PHE A 91 4.13 39.14 10.95
N ASN A 92 2.96 38.72 11.43
CA ASN A 92 1.66 39.20 10.98
C ASN A 92 1.31 40.58 11.58
N ILE A 93 2.05 41.61 11.19
CA ILE A 93 1.86 42.97 11.69
C ILE A 93 0.77 43.65 10.85
N GLU A 94 -0.47 43.66 11.33
CA GLU A 94 -1.63 44.27 10.63
C GLU A 94 -1.38 45.70 10.15
N ILE A 95 -0.59 46.50 10.88
CA ILE A 95 -0.29 47.89 10.49
C ILE A 95 0.48 47.98 9.15
N LEU A 96 1.13 46.90 8.72
CA LEU A 96 1.88 46.82 7.46
C LEU A 96 1.02 46.33 6.29
N ARG A 97 -0.23 45.93 6.55
CA ARG A 97 -1.13 45.37 5.53
C ARG A 97 -2.30 46.32 5.21
N ASP A 98 -2.74 46.31 3.97
CA ASP A 98 -3.99 46.89 3.46
C ASP A 98 -4.86 45.80 2.82
N GLU A 99 -5.98 46.17 2.18
CA GLU A 99 -6.90 45.21 1.53
C GLU A 99 -6.21 44.39 0.42
N ASP A 100 -5.13 44.93 -0.17
CA ASP A 100 -4.40 44.33 -1.28
C ASP A 100 -3.10 43.61 -0.82
N GLY A 101 -2.85 43.50 0.49
CA GLY A 101 -1.68 42.84 1.06
C GLY A 101 -0.69 43.81 1.70
N LEU A 102 0.60 43.76 1.34
CA LEU A 102 1.59 44.65 1.95
C LEU A 102 1.43 46.08 1.43
N LYS A 103 1.41 47.05 2.36
CA LYS A 103 1.35 48.47 2.02
C LYS A 103 2.51 48.85 1.09
N LYS A 104 2.21 49.62 0.04
CA LYS A 104 3.20 50.15 -0.91
C LYS A 104 4.37 50.87 -0.23
N SER A 105 4.11 51.60 0.86
CA SER A 105 5.15 52.31 1.63
C SER A 105 6.17 51.35 2.27
N TRP A 106 5.72 50.17 2.69
CA TRP A 106 6.59 49.13 3.25
C TRP A 106 7.46 48.49 2.18
N ILE A 107 6.87 48.14 1.03
CA ILE A 107 7.63 47.63 -0.13
C ILE A 107 8.67 48.66 -0.58
N ALA A 108 8.28 49.93 -0.66
CA ALA A 108 9.20 51.02 -1.00
C ALA A 108 10.38 51.13 -0.03
N ALA A 109 10.14 50.96 1.28
CA ALA A 109 11.20 50.95 2.28
C ALA A 109 12.20 49.81 2.04
N LYS A 110 11.71 48.59 1.77
CA LYS A 110 12.56 47.41 1.51
C LYS A 110 13.32 47.49 0.19
N VAL A 111 12.69 48.01 -0.85
CA VAL A 111 13.39 48.33 -2.11
C VAL A 111 14.46 49.40 -1.89
N GLY A 112 14.17 50.42 -1.06
CA GLY A 112 15.14 51.44 -0.67
C GLY A 112 16.36 50.86 0.04
N GLU A 113 16.15 49.94 1.00
CA GLU A 113 17.23 49.20 1.66
C GLU A 113 18.07 48.36 0.67
N LEU A 114 17.40 47.69 -0.27
CA LEU A 114 18.08 46.90 -1.31
C LEU A 114 18.99 47.79 -2.15
N VAL A 115 18.46 48.87 -2.72
CA VAL A 115 19.21 49.80 -3.57
C VAL A 115 20.34 50.47 -2.78
N GLY A 116 20.07 50.90 -1.55
CA GLY A 116 21.05 51.53 -0.67
C GLY A 116 22.21 50.63 -0.25
N SER A 117 22.07 49.31 -0.38
CA SER A 117 23.13 48.34 -0.08
C SER A 117 24.24 48.28 -1.14
N PHE A 118 24.06 48.96 -2.28
CA PHE A 118 25.02 48.98 -3.39
C PHE A 118 25.53 50.41 -3.65
N PRO A 119 26.42 50.95 -2.79
CA PRO A 119 26.83 52.35 -2.85
C PRO A 119 27.59 52.74 -4.12
N GLN A 120 28.16 51.76 -4.83
CA GLN A 120 28.90 51.98 -6.09
C GLN A 120 28.03 51.90 -7.33
N ALA A 121 26.75 51.54 -7.18
CA ALA A 121 25.88 51.34 -8.32
C ALA A 121 25.24 52.67 -8.74
N ASN A 122 25.74 53.21 -9.85
CA ASN A 122 25.11 54.33 -10.54
C ASN A 122 23.83 53.85 -11.24
N VAL A 123 22.71 53.81 -10.51
CA VAL A 123 21.40 53.69 -11.16
C VAL A 123 21.22 54.94 -12.01
N ALA A 124 21.15 54.78 -13.33
CA ALA A 124 21.09 55.92 -14.25
C ALA A 124 19.88 56.84 -13.95
N ASN A 125 18.73 56.24 -13.60
CA ASN A 125 17.49 56.96 -13.28
C ASN A 125 16.76 56.29 -12.10
N PRO A 126 17.15 56.55 -10.84
CA PRO A 126 16.51 55.93 -9.67
C PRO A 126 15.03 56.31 -9.53
N GLU A 127 14.66 57.51 -10.00
CA GLU A 127 13.27 58.02 -10.03
C GLU A 127 12.34 57.19 -10.93
N ILE A 128 12.89 56.44 -11.88
CA ILE A 128 12.12 55.53 -12.76
C ILE A 128 12.26 54.10 -12.26
N TYR A 129 13.49 53.67 -11.94
CA TYR A 129 13.80 52.31 -11.54
C TYR A 129 13.04 51.88 -10.27
N VAL A 130 13.07 52.70 -9.21
CA VAL A 130 12.48 52.32 -7.91
C VAL A 130 10.95 52.21 -7.99
N PRO A 131 10.20 53.19 -8.52
CA PRO A 131 8.76 53.05 -8.67
C PRO A 131 8.35 51.89 -9.57
N MET A 132 9.11 51.63 -10.65
CA MET A 132 8.88 50.48 -11.53
C MET A 132 9.05 49.17 -10.78
N LEU A 133 10.16 48.99 -10.05
CA LEU A 133 10.39 47.79 -9.25
C LEU A 133 9.31 47.58 -8.18
N ILE A 134 8.88 48.64 -7.48
CA ILE A 134 7.80 48.55 -6.49
C ILE A 134 6.50 48.07 -7.14
N ASN A 135 6.12 48.66 -8.28
CA ASN A 135 4.90 48.27 -8.98
C ASN A 135 4.96 46.82 -9.48
N GLU A 136 6.11 46.36 -9.95
CA GLU A 136 6.33 44.97 -10.40
C GLU A 136 6.26 43.98 -9.22
N ILE A 137 6.84 44.30 -8.06
CA ILE A 137 6.72 43.48 -6.85
C ILE A 137 5.26 43.39 -6.38
N MET A 138 4.52 44.50 -6.44
CA MET A 138 3.09 44.50 -6.12
C MET A 138 2.29 43.68 -7.13
N ALA A 139 2.59 43.80 -8.42
CA ALA A 139 1.92 43.05 -9.49
C ALA A 139 2.19 41.54 -9.40
N GLU A 140 3.34 41.13 -8.85
CA GLU A 140 3.67 39.73 -8.57
C GLU A 140 2.91 39.16 -7.36
N GLY A 141 2.14 39.98 -6.62
CA GLY A 141 1.34 39.52 -5.48
C GLY A 141 2.19 39.24 -4.23
N CYS A 142 3.24 40.02 -4.00
CA CYS A 142 4.01 39.89 -2.76
C CYS A 142 3.20 40.40 -1.55
N HIS A 143 2.44 39.50 -0.92
CA HIS A 143 1.59 39.80 0.23
C HIS A 143 2.23 39.46 1.58
N ASP A 144 3.42 38.85 1.59
CA ASP A 144 4.08 38.39 2.80
C ASP A 144 5.41 39.12 3.10
N MET A 145 5.52 39.64 4.31
CA MET A 145 6.68 40.42 4.77
C MET A 145 7.95 39.56 4.84
N VAL A 146 7.82 38.30 5.24
CA VAL A 146 8.94 37.37 5.38
C VAL A 146 9.54 37.05 4.02
N ILE A 147 8.68 36.77 3.04
CA ILE A 147 9.11 36.52 1.66
C ILE A 147 9.87 37.74 1.10
N LEU A 148 9.34 38.96 1.29
CA LEU A 148 9.99 40.18 0.80
C LEU A 148 11.35 40.42 1.48
N GLU A 149 11.43 40.31 2.81
CA GLU A 149 12.67 40.51 3.55
C GLU A 149 13.74 39.48 3.15
N MET A 150 13.36 38.20 3.06
CA MET A 150 14.29 37.13 2.69
C MET A 150 14.77 37.28 1.25
N THR A 151 13.92 37.73 0.33
CA THR A 151 14.29 38.06 -1.05
C THR A 151 15.34 39.16 -1.09
N VAL A 152 15.06 40.30 -0.44
CA VAL A 152 15.98 41.45 -0.40
C VAL A 152 17.31 41.06 0.26
N ARG A 153 17.27 40.29 1.35
CA ARG A 153 18.46 39.77 2.02
C ARG A 153 19.30 38.85 1.14
N SER A 154 18.67 37.90 0.44
CA SER A 154 19.35 36.99 -0.48
C SER A 154 20.09 37.76 -1.58
N LEU A 155 19.44 38.75 -2.19
CA LEU A 155 20.04 39.60 -3.22
C LEU A 155 21.21 40.42 -2.70
N ARG A 156 21.09 41.04 -1.52
CA ARG A 156 22.18 41.79 -0.87
C ARG A 156 23.43 40.93 -0.63
N GLN A 157 23.26 39.64 -0.35
CA GLN A 157 24.37 38.73 -0.06
C GLN A 157 25.01 38.13 -1.32
N SER A 158 24.21 37.89 -2.36
CA SER A 158 24.64 37.18 -3.57
C SER A 158 25.08 38.11 -4.71
N SER A 159 24.52 39.32 -4.78
CA SER A 159 24.74 40.22 -5.89
C SER A 159 25.89 41.18 -5.61
N LYS A 160 26.70 41.48 -6.64
CA LYS A 160 27.77 42.49 -6.57
C LYS A 160 27.32 43.87 -7.04
N PHE A 161 26.26 43.90 -7.83
CA PHE A 161 25.67 45.10 -8.43
C PHE A 161 24.19 45.18 -8.03
N ILE A 162 23.56 46.34 -8.27
CA ILE A 162 22.11 46.45 -8.10
C ILE A 162 21.43 45.42 -9.03
N PRO A 163 20.59 44.53 -8.48
CA PRO A 163 19.91 43.53 -9.29
C PRO A 163 18.94 44.24 -10.24
N SER A 164 18.82 43.72 -11.46
CA SER A 164 17.75 44.10 -12.38
C SER A 164 16.38 43.71 -11.82
N ILE A 165 15.30 44.33 -12.32
CA ILE A 165 13.94 43.97 -11.93
C ILE A 165 13.68 42.47 -12.16
N SER A 166 14.13 41.92 -13.29
CA SER A 166 13.98 40.50 -13.59
C SER A 166 14.71 39.59 -12.60
N GLU A 167 15.87 40.00 -12.09
CA GLU A 167 16.58 39.26 -11.03
C GLU A 167 15.83 39.34 -9.70
N VAL A 168 15.27 40.50 -9.36
CA VAL A 168 14.45 40.66 -8.15
C VAL A 168 13.21 39.78 -8.21
N LEU A 169 12.44 39.82 -9.30
CA LEU A 169 11.23 38.99 -9.45
C LEU A 169 11.55 37.50 -9.48
N LYS A 170 12.67 37.10 -10.10
CA LYS A 170 13.12 35.71 -10.10
C LYS A 170 13.43 35.22 -8.68
N GLU A 171 14.19 36.01 -7.91
CA GLU A 171 14.51 35.62 -6.52
C GLU A 171 13.25 35.65 -5.64
N LEU A 172 12.34 36.61 -5.87
CA LEU A 172 11.06 36.69 -5.16
C LEU A 172 10.23 35.42 -5.34
N ARG A 173 10.07 34.94 -6.58
CA ARG A 173 9.36 33.68 -6.86
C ARG A 173 10.00 32.49 -6.18
N LYS A 174 11.33 32.37 -6.29
CA LYS A 174 12.09 31.30 -5.64
C LYS A 174 11.87 31.28 -4.13
N VAL A 175 12.02 32.43 -3.47
CA VAL A 175 11.79 32.55 -2.02
C VAL A 175 10.32 32.28 -1.68
N SER A 176 9.39 32.74 -2.53
CA SER A 176 7.97 32.47 -2.36
C SER A 176 7.65 30.97 -2.43
N ASP A 177 8.24 30.24 -3.38
CA ASP A 177 8.06 28.78 -3.50
C ASP A 177 8.63 28.04 -2.28
N GLU A 178 9.82 28.44 -1.83
CA GLU A 178 10.47 27.86 -0.65
C GLU A 178 9.65 28.09 0.63
N TRP A 179 9.13 29.31 0.83
CA TRP A 179 8.30 29.63 1.99
C TRP A 179 6.88 29.10 1.86
N GLY A 180 6.34 28.95 0.66
CA GLY A 180 5.07 28.27 0.40
C GLY A 180 5.10 26.85 0.94
N GLN A 181 6.13 26.08 0.59
CA GLN A 181 6.30 24.71 1.11
C GLN A 181 6.41 24.65 2.65
N ARG A 182 7.05 25.65 3.25
CA ARG A 182 7.16 25.77 4.71
C ARG A 182 5.81 26.05 5.37
N TYR A 183 5.01 26.94 4.80
CA TYR A 183 3.68 27.27 5.30
C TYR A 183 2.69 26.13 5.07
N ASP A 184 2.71 25.49 3.89
CA ASP A 184 1.90 24.30 3.61
C ASP A 184 2.19 23.20 4.64
N ALA A 185 3.47 22.97 4.97
CA ALA A 185 3.83 22.03 6.01
C ALA A 185 3.26 22.43 7.38
N LEU A 186 3.36 23.70 7.78
CA LEU A 186 2.79 24.17 9.05
C LEU A 186 1.26 23.95 9.09
N GLU A 187 0.56 24.23 7.99
CA GLU A 187 -0.90 24.13 7.88
C GLU A 187 -1.38 22.67 7.88
N TYR A 188 -0.71 21.78 7.14
CA TYR A 188 -1.23 20.44 6.85
C TYR A 188 -0.60 19.31 7.68
N ILE A 189 0.45 19.55 8.45
CA ILE A 189 1.17 18.48 9.16
C ILE A 189 0.33 17.76 10.22
N GLU A 190 -0.56 18.46 10.92
CA GLU A 190 -1.47 17.81 11.89
C GLU A 190 -2.47 16.90 11.20
N GLY A 191 -3.06 17.38 10.09
CA GLY A 191 -3.99 16.59 9.28
C GLY A 191 -3.34 15.34 8.69
N GLN A 192 -2.10 15.45 8.19
CA GLN A 192 -1.32 14.31 7.71
C GLN A 192 -1.01 13.30 8.83
N ALA A 193 -0.69 13.78 10.04
CA ALA A 193 -0.46 12.89 11.18
C ALA A 193 -1.75 12.16 11.59
N ASP A 194 -2.90 12.84 11.59
CA ASP A 194 -4.21 12.24 11.89
C ASP A 194 -4.63 11.19 10.86
N GLU A 195 -4.44 11.48 9.57
CA GLU A 195 -4.66 10.54 8.48
C GLU A 195 -3.79 9.28 8.66
N LEU A 196 -2.50 9.46 8.94
CA LEU A 196 -1.60 8.35 9.17
C LEU A 196 -2.00 7.51 10.40
N ARG A 197 -2.50 8.14 11.48
CA ARG A 197 -3.04 7.42 12.66
C ARG A 197 -4.22 6.54 12.28
N GLN A 198 -5.14 7.05 11.46
CA GLN A 198 -6.31 6.29 10.99
C GLN A 198 -5.87 5.08 10.15
N LEU A 199 -4.97 5.29 9.20
CA LEU A 199 -4.43 4.23 8.35
C LEU A 199 -3.71 3.14 9.15
N ILE A 200 -2.93 3.51 10.18
CA ILE A 200 -2.29 2.56 11.10
C ILE A 200 -3.34 1.76 11.87
N ALA A 201 -4.38 2.41 12.38
CA ALA A 201 -5.44 1.74 13.13
C ALA A 201 -6.21 0.73 12.26
N GLU A 202 -6.56 1.11 11.04
CA GLU A 202 -7.19 0.23 10.05
C GLU A 202 -6.30 -0.96 9.68
N ALA A 203 -5.01 -0.70 9.43
CA ALA A 203 -4.06 -1.76 9.11
C ALA A 203 -3.94 -2.79 10.25
N LYS A 204 -3.88 -2.33 11.50
CA LYS A 204 -3.87 -3.21 12.68
C LYS A 204 -5.14 -4.06 12.80
N LEU A 205 -6.31 -3.44 12.60
CA LEU A 205 -7.58 -4.14 12.64
C LEU A 205 -7.64 -5.25 11.58
N LEU A 206 -7.23 -4.94 10.35
CA LEU A 206 -7.18 -5.92 9.26
C LEU A 206 -6.19 -7.06 9.54
N ARG A 207 -5.04 -6.74 10.16
CA ARG A 207 -4.07 -7.77 10.58
C ARG A 207 -4.67 -8.72 11.60
N GLN A 208 -5.34 -8.18 12.61
CA GLN A 208 -5.99 -8.98 13.64
C GLN A 208 -7.07 -9.89 13.02
N GLN A 209 -7.91 -9.36 12.14
CA GLN A 209 -8.93 -10.15 11.44
C GLN A 209 -8.33 -11.28 10.59
N GLU A 210 -7.22 -11.02 9.89
CA GLU A 210 -6.50 -12.04 9.12
C GLU A 210 -5.89 -13.12 10.03
N GLU A 211 -5.32 -12.74 11.16
CA GLU A 211 -4.76 -13.67 12.16
C GLU A 211 -5.87 -14.56 12.77
N GLU A 212 -7.02 -13.97 13.11
CA GLU A 212 -8.21 -14.69 13.57
C GLU A 212 -8.76 -15.64 12.50
N ARG A 213 -8.86 -15.20 11.24
CA ARG A 213 -9.29 -16.05 10.12
C ARG A 213 -8.34 -17.23 9.93
N ARG A 214 -7.03 -17.00 9.93
CA ARG A 214 -6.02 -18.06 9.83
C ARG A 214 -6.08 -19.02 11.02
N ALA A 215 -6.27 -18.51 12.22
CA ALA A 215 -6.43 -19.33 13.42
C ALA A 215 -7.69 -20.22 13.33
N ALA A 216 -8.80 -19.69 12.80
CA ALA A 216 -10.03 -20.44 12.58
C ALA A 216 -9.97 -21.45 11.42
N GLU A 217 -9.13 -21.20 10.40
CA GLU A 217 -8.93 -22.12 9.28
C GLU A 217 -8.00 -23.29 9.61
N LYS A 218 -6.99 -23.08 10.46
CA LYS A 218 -6.05 -24.14 10.90
C LYS A 218 -6.71 -25.45 11.37
N PRO A 219 -7.71 -25.44 12.29
CA PRO A 219 -8.32 -26.69 12.73
C PRO A 219 -9.10 -27.39 11.62
N LYS A 220 -9.75 -26.64 10.71
CA LYS A 220 -10.44 -27.21 9.55
C LYS A 220 -9.46 -27.85 8.57
N GLN A 221 -8.31 -27.20 8.34
CA GLN A 221 -7.25 -27.75 7.50
C GLN A 221 -6.65 -29.01 8.13
N GLU A 222 -6.47 -29.04 9.44
CA GLU A 222 -5.97 -30.21 10.16
C GLU A 222 -6.98 -31.37 10.14
N GLU A 223 -8.27 -31.10 10.35
CA GLU A 223 -9.34 -32.09 10.22
C GLU A 223 -9.41 -32.65 8.80
N GLN A 224 -9.32 -31.80 7.78
CA GLN A 224 -9.25 -32.23 6.38
C GLN A 224 -8.02 -33.09 6.10
N ARG A 225 -6.86 -32.75 6.66
CA ARG A 225 -5.64 -33.55 6.55
C ARG A 225 -5.80 -34.92 7.24
N GLN A 226 -6.37 -34.96 8.43
CA GLN A 226 -6.62 -36.21 9.16
C GLN A 226 -7.65 -37.08 8.43
N ALA A 227 -8.73 -36.48 7.92
CA ALA A 227 -9.72 -37.19 7.11
C ALA A 227 -9.12 -37.76 5.81
N ALA A 228 -8.22 -37.01 5.16
CA ALA A 228 -7.49 -37.48 3.98
C ALA A 228 -6.58 -38.68 4.31
N LEU A 229 -5.84 -38.63 5.41
CA LEU A 229 -4.98 -39.73 5.87
C LEU A 229 -5.79 -40.99 6.19
N LEU A 230 -6.92 -40.85 6.90
CA LEU A 230 -7.81 -41.97 7.20
C LEU A 230 -8.44 -42.56 5.93
N ALA A 231 -8.80 -41.72 4.96
CA ALA A 231 -9.31 -42.18 3.67
C ALA A 231 -8.25 -42.97 2.88
N ASP A 232 -6.99 -42.51 2.92
CA ASP A 232 -5.87 -43.21 2.31
C ASP A 232 -5.56 -44.55 3.02
N GLU A 233 -5.57 -44.59 4.35
CA GLU A 233 -5.40 -45.83 5.12
C GLU A 233 -6.52 -46.84 4.82
N GLN A 234 -7.77 -46.38 4.75
CA GLN A 234 -8.90 -47.23 4.38
C GLN A 234 -8.78 -47.75 2.94
N ARG A 235 -8.31 -46.92 2.00
CA ARG A 235 -8.05 -47.36 0.62
C ARG A 235 -6.99 -48.46 0.61
N LEU A 236 -5.86 -48.26 1.29
CA LEU A 236 -4.78 -49.25 1.37
C LEU A 236 -5.24 -50.56 2.04
N ALA A 237 -6.06 -50.47 3.09
CA ALA A 237 -6.63 -51.64 3.76
C ALA A 237 -7.56 -52.43 2.83
N ARG A 238 -8.43 -51.76 2.06
CA ARG A 238 -9.29 -52.40 1.06
C ARG A 238 -8.48 -53.04 -0.06
N GLU A 239 -7.45 -52.36 -0.55
CA GLU A 239 -6.54 -52.93 -1.55
C GLU A 239 -5.80 -54.17 -1.03
N ALA A 240 -5.39 -54.17 0.24
CA ALA A 240 -4.77 -55.33 0.87
C ALA A 240 -5.76 -56.50 1.02
N GLU A 241 -7.01 -56.24 1.40
CA GLU A 241 -8.05 -57.26 1.51
C GLU A 241 -8.43 -57.84 0.15
N ARG A 242 -8.42 -57.04 -0.92
CA ARG A 242 -8.60 -57.51 -2.32
C ARG A 242 -7.50 -58.46 -2.78
N LYS A 243 -6.29 -58.33 -2.24
CA LYS A 243 -5.14 -59.21 -2.55
C LYS A 243 -5.15 -60.52 -1.77
N LEU A 244 -6.10 -60.74 -0.84
CA LEU A 244 -6.22 -62.03 -0.16
C LEU A 244 -6.67 -63.11 -1.16
N PRO A 245 -6.20 -64.36 -1.03
CA PRO A 245 -6.58 -65.45 -1.91
C PRO A 245 -8.11 -65.61 -1.98
N ILE A 246 -8.63 -65.78 -3.20
CA ILE A 246 -10.05 -66.03 -3.46
C ILE A 246 -10.41 -67.42 -2.93
N LYS A 247 -11.55 -67.51 -2.25
CA LYS A 247 -12.09 -68.74 -1.67
C LYS A 247 -13.48 -69.02 -2.24
N VAL A 248 -13.87 -70.28 -2.22
CA VAL A 248 -15.26 -70.68 -2.52
C VAL A 248 -16.23 -69.93 -1.60
N GLY A 249 -17.29 -69.37 -2.18
CA GLY A 249 -18.26 -68.51 -1.53
C GLY A 249 -17.92 -67.01 -1.54
N ASP A 250 -16.70 -66.62 -1.94
CA ASP A 250 -16.36 -65.20 -2.07
C ASP A 250 -17.13 -64.55 -3.24
N ARG A 251 -17.43 -63.26 -3.07
CA ARG A 251 -17.96 -62.42 -4.13
C ARG A 251 -16.81 -61.92 -4.99
N VAL A 252 -16.93 -62.02 -6.30
CA VAL A 252 -15.91 -61.59 -7.27
C VAL A 252 -16.55 -60.75 -8.37
N PHE A 253 -15.76 -59.82 -8.91
CA PHE A 253 -16.04 -59.14 -10.16
C PHE A 253 -15.14 -59.76 -11.22
N ASP A 254 -15.76 -60.24 -12.28
CA ASP A 254 -15.09 -60.80 -13.43
C ASP A 254 -14.84 -59.68 -14.45
N SER A 255 -13.57 -59.34 -14.65
CA SER A 255 -13.16 -58.27 -15.56
C SER A 255 -13.36 -58.64 -17.03
N THR A 256 -13.40 -59.94 -17.36
CA THR A 256 -13.63 -60.42 -18.73
C THR A 256 -15.05 -60.11 -19.19
N TRP A 257 -16.02 -60.30 -18.29
CA TRP A 257 -17.43 -60.17 -18.61
C TRP A 257 -18.08 -58.90 -18.05
N GLY A 258 -17.37 -58.16 -17.21
CA GLY A 258 -17.88 -56.97 -16.54
C GLY A 258 -19.03 -57.29 -15.57
N SER A 259 -19.04 -58.50 -14.99
CA SER A 259 -20.14 -59.02 -14.18
C SER A 259 -19.71 -59.43 -12.79
N THR A 260 -20.61 -59.29 -11.82
CA THR A 260 -20.42 -59.76 -10.44
C THR A 260 -21.00 -61.15 -10.25
N GLY A 261 -20.34 -61.96 -9.44
CA GLY A 261 -20.79 -63.31 -9.12
C GLY A 261 -20.21 -63.84 -7.80
N THR A 262 -20.55 -65.08 -7.48
CA THR A 262 -20.06 -65.80 -6.30
C THR A 262 -19.25 -67.01 -6.76
N VAL A 263 -18.06 -67.21 -6.21
CA VAL A 263 -17.21 -68.36 -6.54
C VAL A 263 -17.89 -69.63 -6.03
N ALA A 264 -18.29 -70.51 -6.94
CA ALA A 264 -18.92 -71.79 -6.62
C ALA A 264 -17.87 -72.89 -6.38
N GLU A 265 -16.78 -72.87 -7.14
CA GLU A 265 -15.72 -73.87 -7.08
C GLU A 265 -14.39 -73.30 -7.59
N ILE A 266 -13.27 -73.78 -7.06
CA ILE A 266 -11.93 -73.47 -7.57
C ILE A 266 -11.32 -74.78 -8.05
N VAL A 267 -11.02 -74.85 -9.35
CA VAL A 267 -10.52 -76.04 -10.02
C VAL A 267 -9.11 -75.75 -10.52
N SER A 268 -8.13 -76.48 -9.99
CA SER A 268 -6.78 -76.47 -10.54
C SER A 268 -6.73 -77.38 -11.77
N ALA A 269 -6.57 -76.81 -12.95
CA ALA A 269 -6.40 -77.59 -14.17
C ALA A 269 -5.00 -78.24 -14.12
N GLY A 270 -4.95 -79.53 -13.81
CA GLY A 270 -3.71 -80.30 -13.73
C GLY A 270 -3.10 -80.62 -15.10
N GLY A 271 -2.52 -79.62 -15.77
CA GLY A 271 -1.75 -79.74 -17.01
C GLY A 271 -0.54 -78.82 -17.05
N ASP A 272 0.20 -78.78 -18.17
CA ASP A 272 1.43 -77.97 -18.34
C ASP A 272 1.21 -76.45 -18.16
N PHE A 273 -0.05 -76.01 -18.16
CA PHE A 273 -0.48 -74.66 -17.82
C PHE A 273 -1.19 -74.72 -16.46
N LEU A 274 -0.43 -74.51 -15.38
CA LEU A 274 -0.95 -74.36 -14.02
C LEU A 274 -1.73 -73.05 -13.90
N ILE A 275 -2.94 -73.01 -14.46
CA ILE A 275 -3.88 -71.90 -14.32
C ILE A 275 -5.00 -72.40 -13.42
N ASP A 276 -5.12 -71.80 -12.24
CA ASP A 276 -6.28 -72.01 -11.38
C ASP A 276 -7.48 -71.33 -12.03
N MET A 277 -8.55 -72.11 -12.25
CA MET A 277 -9.80 -71.65 -12.83
C MET A 277 -10.86 -71.60 -11.73
N CYS A 278 -11.67 -70.54 -11.71
CA CYS A 278 -12.81 -70.47 -10.80
C CYS A 278 -14.11 -70.64 -11.57
N CYS A 279 -14.97 -71.51 -11.08
CA CYS A 279 -16.37 -71.58 -11.48
C CYS A 279 -17.16 -70.54 -10.68
N ILE A 280 -17.85 -69.64 -11.38
CA ILE A 280 -18.52 -68.47 -10.80
C ILE A 280 -19.99 -68.52 -11.15
N TYR A 281 -20.83 -68.29 -10.15
CA TYR A 281 -22.26 -68.07 -10.33
C TYR A 281 -22.54 -66.57 -10.41
N LEU A 282 -22.81 -66.08 -11.62
CA LEU A 282 -23.09 -64.69 -11.92
C LEU A 282 -24.46 -64.26 -11.37
N ASP A 283 -24.57 -62.99 -10.98
CA ASP A 283 -25.84 -62.43 -10.48
C ASP A 283 -26.90 -62.31 -11.58
N ALA A 284 -26.45 -62.06 -12.81
CA ALA A 284 -27.28 -61.95 -14.00
C ALA A 284 -26.90 -63.07 -14.98
N PRO A 285 -27.89 -63.70 -15.65
CA PRO A 285 -27.62 -64.71 -16.65
C PRO A 285 -26.86 -64.10 -17.85
N PHE A 286 -25.94 -64.87 -18.38
CA PHE A 286 -25.18 -64.53 -19.58
C PHE A 286 -26.07 -64.79 -20.82
N LEU A 287 -26.26 -63.78 -21.66
CA LEU A 287 -27.19 -63.84 -22.79
C LEU A 287 -26.64 -64.55 -24.04
N PHE A 288 -25.40 -65.06 -24.00
CA PHE A 288 -24.69 -65.57 -25.18
C PHE A 288 -24.31 -67.07 -25.13
N TYR A 289 -24.91 -67.86 -24.23
CA TYR A 289 -24.67 -69.31 -24.19
C TYR A 289 -25.91 -70.10 -24.64
N ASP A 290 -25.85 -70.68 -25.86
CA ASP A 290 -26.83 -71.61 -26.43
C ASP A 290 -26.35 -73.06 -26.22
N ASP A 291 -26.15 -73.48 -24.97
CA ASP A 291 -25.95 -74.89 -24.63
C ASP A 291 -27.06 -75.33 -23.65
N ASP A 292 -27.93 -76.23 -24.11
CA ASP A 292 -29.12 -76.69 -23.39
C ASP A 292 -28.80 -77.37 -22.04
N ASN A 293 -27.53 -77.68 -21.76
CA ASN A 293 -27.09 -78.40 -20.55
C ASN A 293 -26.31 -77.56 -19.52
N HIS A 294 -26.09 -76.26 -19.75
CA HIS A 294 -25.35 -75.39 -18.82
C HIS A 294 -26.26 -74.32 -18.19
N ASP A 295 -26.14 -74.09 -16.87
CA ASP A 295 -26.85 -72.96 -16.23
C ASP A 295 -26.29 -71.65 -16.82
N PRO A 296 -27.13 -70.79 -17.42
CA PRO A 296 -26.67 -69.55 -18.05
C PRO A 296 -26.03 -68.55 -17.07
N ARG A 297 -26.07 -68.81 -15.76
CA ARG A 297 -25.38 -68.00 -14.75
C ARG A 297 -24.02 -68.55 -14.37
N THR A 298 -23.65 -69.74 -14.82
CA THR A 298 -22.36 -70.34 -14.48
C THR A 298 -21.34 -70.01 -15.56
N THR A 299 -20.22 -69.41 -15.15
CA THR A 299 -19.07 -69.16 -16.03
C THR A 299 -17.79 -69.67 -15.40
N ILE A 300 -16.75 -69.86 -16.20
CA ILE A 300 -15.41 -70.23 -15.73
C ILE A 300 -14.46 -69.12 -16.16
N ALA A 301 -13.69 -68.60 -15.22
CA ALA A 301 -12.70 -67.56 -15.48
C ALA A 301 -11.35 -67.90 -14.83
N PRO A 302 -10.22 -67.50 -15.46
CA PRO A 302 -8.91 -67.54 -14.82
C PRO A 302 -8.91 -66.74 -13.52
N LEU A 303 -8.23 -67.25 -12.50
CA LEU A 303 -8.12 -66.57 -11.20
C LEU A 303 -7.60 -65.13 -11.33
N ASP A 304 -6.70 -64.87 -12.29
CA ASP A 304 -6.08 -63.56 -12.53
C ASP A 304 -7.08 -62.51 -13.09
N ASP A 305 -8.18 -62.95 -13.71
CA ASP A 305 -9.21 -62.07 -14.27
C ASP A 305 -10.28 -61.68 -13.23
N LEU A 306 -10.16 -62.22 -12.01
CA LEU A 306 -11.12 -62.05 -10.92
C LEU A 306 -10.62 -61.07 -9.87
N GLN A 307 -11.47 -60.10 -9.56
CA GLN A 307 -11.27 -59.16 -8.46
C GLN A 307 -12.20 -59.50 -7.32
N LYS A 308 -11.65 -59.91 -6.17
CA LYS A 308 -12.45 -60.14 -4.96
C LYS A 308 -13.19 -58.86 -4.55
N LEU A 309 -14.50 -58.97 -4.37
CA LEU A 309 -15.36 -57.89 -3.91
C LEU A 309 -15.46 -57.91 -2.39
N ILE A 310 -15.23 -56.76 -1.76
CA ILE A 310 -15.33 -56.62 -0.31
C ILE A 310 -16.77 -56.26 0.07
N LYS A 311 -17.22 -56.71 1.24
CA LYS A 311 -18.55 -56.41 1.76
C LYS A 311 -18.76 -54.89 1.84
N GLY A 312 -19.68 -54.36 1.02
CA GLY A 312 -19.97 -52.93 0.93
C GLY A 312 -19.53 -52.28 -0.38
N ASP A 313 -18.79 -52.98 -1.24
CA ASP A 313 -18.62 -52.58 -2.63
C ASP A 313 -20.00 -52.62 -3.30
N ARG A 314 -20.58 -51.43 -3.53
CA ARG A 314 -21.71 -51.31 -4.47
C ARG A 314 -21.14 -51.72 -5.82
N GLY A 315 -21.76 -52.69 -6.48
CA GLY A 315 -21.22 -53.38 -7.66
C GLY A 315 -20.41 -52.47 -8.57
N PHE A 316 -19.27 -52.97 -9.03
CA PHE A 316 -18.28 -52.25 -9.84
C PHE A 316 -18.98 -51.40 -10.93
N GLU A 317 -19.06 -50.08 -10.72
CA GLU A 317 -19.34 -49.15 -11.81
C GLU A 317 -18.01 -49.04 -12.57
N PRO A 318 -17.90 -49.53 -13.82
CA PRO A 318 -16.67 -49.34 -14.58
C PRO A 318 -16.36 -47.84 -14.65
N ASP A 319 -15.18 -47.46 -14.18
CA ASP A 319 -14.69 -46.08 -14.01
C ASP A 319 -14.67 -45.25 -15.33
N GLY A 320 -15.07 -45.86 -16.46
CA GLY A 320 -14.99 -45.29 -17.80
C GLY A 320 -16.23 -44.59 -18.36
N THR A 321 -17.38 -44.55 -17.67
CA THR A 321 -18.60 -43.90 -18.25
C THR A 321 -18.89 -42.48 -17.76
N LYS A 322 -18.04 -41.87 -16.92
CA LYS A 322 -18.27 -40.47 -16.45
C LYS A 322 -17.55 -39.39 -17.27
N GLU A 323 -16.73 -39.75 -18.26
CA GLU A 323 -16.23 -38.78 -19.24
C GLU A 323 -17.21 -38.59 -20.40
N ASN A 324 -17.71 -37.36 -20.57
CA ASN A 324 -18.33 -36.81 -21.79
C ASN A 324 -19.80 -37.16 -22.12
N ARG A 325 -20.73 -36.89 -21.19
CA ARG A 325 -22.07 -36.39 -21.57
C ARG A 325 -22.34 -35.00 -20.97
N LYS A 326 -21.59 -34.01 -21.46
CA LYS A 326 -22.14 -32.68 -21.68
C LYS A 326 -22.38 -32.57 -23.19
N LEU A 327 -23.62 -32.77 -23.58
CA LEU A 327 -24.19 -32.19 -24.80
C LEU A 327 -25.05 -31.00 -24.36
#